data_AF-A0A075LWZ2-F1
#
_entry.id   AF-A0A075LWZ2-F1
#
_cell.length_a   1.000
_cell.length_b   1.000
_cell.length_c   1.000
_cell.angle_alpha   90.00
_cell.angle_beta   90.00
_cell.angle_gamma   90.00
#
_symmetry.space_group_name_H-M   'P 1'
#
loop_
_entity.id
_entity.type
_entity.pdbx_description
1 polymer ?
#
loop_
_entity_poly.entity_id
_entity_poly.type
_entity_poly.pdbx_seq_one_letter_code
_entity_poly.pdbx_strand_id
1 'polypeptide(L)'
;MEKLKKVIEEFNKYHGSEAEARIVGVSENEVLVDFKGSFCKTCGLYDYFDDLKWEAIDFGLNIEPVEVLESEETFEKGKYVVKYKIRQ
;
A
#
# COMPACT_ATOMS: atom_id res chain seq x y z
N MET A 1 -1.00 -5.52 -14.92
CA MET A 1 -0.20 -6.05 -13.79
C MET A 1 1.22 -5.50 -13.70
N GLU A 2 1.98 -5.36 -14.79
CA GLU A 2 3.41 -4.98 -14.71
C GLU A 2 3.65 -3.62 -14.03
N LYS A 3 2.81 -2.62 -14.32
CA LYS A 3 2.89 -1.31 -13.65
C LYS A 3 2.68 -1.38 -12.14
N LEU A 4 1.67 -2.11 -11.67
CA LEU A 4 1.40 -2.28 -10.23
C LEU A 4 2.59 -2.91 -9.50
N LYS A 5 3.30 -3.84 -10.12
CA LYS A 5 4.52 -4.40 -9.53
C LYS A 5 5.61 -3.34 -9.38
N LYS A 6 5.85 -2.54 -10.44
CA LYS A 6 6.83 -1.45 -10.40
C LYS A 6 6.53 -0.41 -9.32
N VAL A 7 5.25 -0.07 -9.15
CA VAL A 7 4.80 0.84 -8.08
C VAL A 7 5.16 0.29 -6.70
N ILE A 8 4.90 -1.00 -6.45
CA ILE A 8 5.24 -1.64 -5.18
C ILE A 8 6.75 -1.74 -4.99
N GLU A 9 7.51 -1.99 -6.06
CA GLU A 9 8.97 -2.02 -6.01
C GLU A 9 9.57 -0.65 -5.68
N GLU A 10 9.10 0.45 -6.28
CA GLU A 10 9.56 1.80 -5.92
C GLU A 10 9.13 2.18 -4.50
N PHE A 11 7.87 1.90 -4.11
CA PHE A 11 7.43 2.13 -2.73
C PHE A 11 8.33 1.41 -1.72
N ASN A 12 8.61 0.12 -1.93
CA ASN A 12 9.46 -0.66 -1.04
C ASN A 12 10.93 -0.23 -1.07
N LYS A 13 11.40 0.37 -2.16
CA LYS A 13 12.75 0.91 -2.25
C LYS A 13 12.92 2.16 -1.38
N TYR A 14 11.90 3.02 -1.28
CA TYR A 14 11.95 4.21 -0.43
C TYR A 14 11.51 3.94 1.02
N HIS A 15 10.48 3.13 1.21
CA HIS A 15 9.81 2.93 2.50
C HIS A 15 9.98 1.53 3.08
N GLY A 16 10.48 0.54 2.33
CA GLY A 16 10.50 -0.87 2.74
C GLY A 16 11.30 -1.22 3.99
N SER A 17 12.17 -0.30 4.47
CA SER A 17 12.82 -0.46 5.77
C SER A 17 11.86 -0.28 6.95
N GLU A 18 10.83 0.56 6.77
CA GLU A 18 9.83 0.88 7.79
C GLU A 18 8.49 0.24 7.48
N ALA A 19 8.03 0.31 6.21
CA ALA A 19 6.79 -0.22 5.69
C ALA A 19 6.99 -0.98 4.36
N GLU A 20 6.88 -2.30 4.40
CA GLU A 20 6.87 -3.15 3.21
C GLU A 20 5.44 -3.33 2.70
N ALA A 21 5.22 -3.02 1.41
CA ALA A 21 3.98 -3.24 0.69
C ALA A 21 4.05 -4.49 -0.20
N ARG A 22 2.96 -5.25 -0.26
CA ARG A 22 2.83 -6.45 -1.09
C ARG A 22 1.43 -6.59 -1.66
N ILE A 23 1.32 -6.86 -2.96
CA ILE A 23 0.02 -7.18 -3.57
C ILE A 23 -0.42 -8.57 -3.12
N VAL A 24 -1.59 -8.63 -2.49
CA VAL A 24 -2.23 -9.89 -2.03
C VAL A 24 -3.45 -10.26 -2.86
N GLY A 25 -3.99 -9.33 -3.65
CA GLY A 25 -5.09 -9.59 -4.57
C GLY A 25 -5.21 -8.50 -5.64
N VAL A 26 -5.64 -8.88 -6.84
CA VAL A 26 -5.96 -7.94 -7.92
C VAL A 26 -7.29 -8.36 -8.53
N SER A 27 -8.18 -7.41 -8.73
CA SER A 27 -9.45 -7.55 -9.43
C SER A 27 -9.53 -6.53 -10.57
N GLU A 28 -10.60 -6.55 -11.37
CA GLU A 28 -10.71 -5.70 -12.56
C GLU A 28 -10.51 -4.20 -12.27
N ASN A 29 -11.03 -3.71 -11.14
CA ASN A 29 -10.98 -2.29 -10.78
C ASN A 29 -10.38 -2.03 -9.39
N GLU A 30 -9.79 -3.04 -8.76
CA GLU A 30 -9.38 -2.98 -7.36
C GLU A 30 -8.09 -3.77 -7.13
N VAL A 31 -7.26 -3.31 -6.19
CA VAL A 31 -6.04 -4.01 -5.76
C VAL A 31 -5.99 -4.04 -4.25
N LEU A 32 -5.65 -5.20 -3.70
CA LEU A 32 -5.43 -5.41 -2.28
C LEU A 32 -3.94 -5.41 -2.03
N VAL A 33 -3.50 -4.53 -1.13
CA VAL A 33 -2.10 -4.37 -0.75
C VAL A 33 -1.98 -4.60 0.75
N ASP A 34 -1.14 -5.57 1.11
CA ASP A 34 -0.69 -5.84 2.46
C ASP A 34 0.49 -4.93 2.76
N PHE A 35 0.37 -4.12 3.81
CA PHE A 35 1.43 -3.32 4.38
C PHE A 35 1.88 -3.98 5.68
N LYS A 36 3.18 -4.19 5.83
CA LYS A 36 3.77 -4.77 7.04
C LYS A 36 5.04 -4.03 7.40
N GLY A 37 5.23 -3.73 8.67
CA GLY A 37 6.41 -2.99 9.08
C GLY A 37 6.50 -2.72 10.56
N SER A 38 7.52 -1.96 10.95
CA SER A 38 7.71 -1.47 12.33
C SER A 38 6.91 -0.18 12.60
N PHE A 39 6.00 0.19 11.71
CA PHE A 39 5.10 1.32 11.89
C PHE A 39 3.89 0.97 12.77
N CYS A 40 3.32 1.99 13.40
CA CYS A 40 2.13 1.93 14.23
C CYS A 40 1.04 2.86 13.68
N LYS A 41 -0.23 2.66 14.06
CA LYS A 41 -1.38 3.45 13.58
C LYS A 41 -1.24 4.94 13.88
N THR A 42 -0.57 5.30 14.97
CA THR A 42 -0.30 6.69 15.36
C THR A 42 0.95 7.28 14.71
N CYS A 43 1.69 6.49 13.93
CA CYS A 43 2.99 6.83 13.36
C CYS A 43 2.92 7.28 11.88
N GLY A 44 1.80 7.83 11.40
CA GLY A 44 1.65 8.25 9.99
C GLY A 44 1.29 7.10 9.03
N LEU A 45 0.59 6.07 9.51
CA LEU A 45 0.15 4.93 8.69
C LEU A 45 -0.55 5.35 7.37
N TYR A 46 -1.41 6.37 7.45
CA TYR A 46 -2.16 6.84 6.29
C TYR A 46 -1.26 7.53 5.26
N ASP A 47 -0.13 8.11 5.68
CA ASP A 47 0.83 8.74 4.77
C ASP A 47 1.42 7.69 3.83
N TYR A 48 1.74 6.48 4.32
CA TYR A 48 2.19 5.37 3.47
C TYR A 48 1.15 4.94 2.43
N PHE A 49 -0.14 5.06 2.75
CA PHE A 49 -1.19 4.71 1.81
C PHE A 49 -1.30 5.75 0.69
N ASP A 50 -1.15 7.03 1.05
CA ASP A 50 -1.10 8.13 0.08
C ASP A 50 0.20 8.11 -0.75
N ASP A 51 1.34 7.78 -0.15
CA ASP A 51 2.62 7.61 -0.86
C ASP A 51 2.50 6.54 -1.95
N LEU A 52 1.91 5.38 -1.66
CA LEU A 52 1.68 4.36 -2.68
C LEU A 52 0.80 4.87 -3.84
N LYS A 53 -0.19 5.72 -3.54
CA LYS A 53 -1.01 6.38 -4.56
C LYS A 53 -0.18 7.35 -5.41
N TRP A 54 0.70 8.14 -4.80
CA TRP A 54 1.58 9.05 -5.54
C TRP A 54 2.54 8.30 -6.44
N GLU A 55 3.17 7.23 -5.94
CA GLU A 55 4.00 6.33 -6.74
C GLU A 55 3.20 5.76 -7.92
N ALA A 56 1.96 5.31 -7.69
CA ALA A 56 1.10 4.81 -8.75
C ALA A 56 0.88 5.83 -9.87
N ILE A 57 0.66 7.10 -9.52
CA ILE A 57 0.43 8.19 -10.47
C ILE A 57 1.65 8.39 -11.37
N ASP A 58 2.88 8.29 -10.83
CA ASP A 58 4.11 8.41 -11.61
C ASP A 58 4.23 7.32 -12.70
N PHE A 59 3.76 6.11 -12.39
CA PHE A 59 3.68 5.00 -13.35
C PHE A 59 2.42 5.04 -14.26
N GLY A 60 1.62 6.10 -14.16
CA GLY A 60 0.39 6.30 -14.94
C GLY A 60 -0.74 5.37 -14.52
N LEU A 61 -0.87 5.11 -13.22
CA LEU A 61 -2.00 4.44 -12.58
C LEU A 61 -2.63 5.39 -11.57
N ASN A 62 -3.94 5.55 -11.61
CA ASN A 62 -4.63 6.29 -10.56
C ASN A 62 -5.28 5.28 -9.62
N ILE A 63 -4.75 5.15 -8.41
CA ILE A 63 -5.32 4.29 -7.37
C ILE A 63 -5.69 5.14 -6.16
N GLU A 64 -6.80 4.80 -5.50
CA GLU A 64 -7.20 5.48 -4.26
C GLU A 64 -7.48 4.46 -3.16
N PRO A 65 -6.93 4.64 -1.95
CA PRO A 65 -7.29 3.81 -0.81
C PRO A 65 -8.76 4.02 -0.49
N VAL A 66 -9.54 2.94 -0.44
CA VAL A 66 -10.98 3.00 -0.16
C VAL A 66 -11.32 2.41 1.19
N GLU A 67 -10.61 1.37 1.63
CA GLU A 67 -10.97 0.63 2.84
C GLU A 67 -9.78 -0.15 3.39
N VAL A 68 -9.68 -0.26 4.71
CA VAL A 68 -8.76 -1.19 5.39
C VAL A 68 -9.56 -2.45 5.74
N LEU A 69 -9.24 -3.58 5.10
CA LEU A 69 -9.95 -4.85 5.27
C LEU A 69 -9.49 -5.60 6.51
N GLU A 70 -8.18 -5.58 6.79
CA GLU A 70 -7.59 -6.24 7.94
C GLU A 70 -6.55 -5.32 8.59
N SER A 71 -6.48 -5.38 9.92
CA SER A 71 -5.46 -4.69 10.69
C SER A 71 -5.04 -5.52 11.89
N GLU A 72 -3.75 -5.79 12.01
CA GLU A 72 -3.14 -6.44 13.15
C GLU A 72 -1.97 -5.58 13.62
N GLU A 73 -2.06 -5.08 14.85
CA GLU A 73 -1.02 -4.23 15.44
C GLU A 73 -0.53 -4.85 16.74
N THR A 74 0.78 -4.86 16.89
CA THR A 74 1.51 -5.17 18.12
C THR A 74 2.33 -3.95 18.50
N PHE A 75 2.86 -3.91 19.72
CA PHE A 75 3.67 -2.79 20.21
C PHE A 75 4.89 -2.44 19.33
N GLU A 76 5.36 -3.37 18.49
CA GLU A 76 6.56 -3.22 17.67
C GLU A 76 6.30 -3.32 16.16
N LYS A 77 5.14 -3.83 15.74
CA LYS A 77 4.83 -4.11 14.33
C LYS A 77 3.37 -3.90 13.99
N GLY A 78 3.12 -3.30 12.84
CA GLY A 78 1.82 -3.15 12.22
C GLY A 78 1.70 -3.99 10.95
N LYS A 79 0.52 -4.56 10.73
CA LYS A 79 0.11 -5.20 9.48
C LYS A 79 -1.28 -4.74 9.09
N TYR A 80 -1.44 -4.28 7.85
CA TYR A 80 -2.70 -3.74 7.34
C TYR A 80 -2.94 -4.20 5.91
N VAL A 81 -4.11 -4.77 5.65
CA VAL A 81 -4.55 -5.06 4.29
C VAL A 81 -5.46 -3.93 3.85
N VAL A 82 -5.00 -3.18 2.84
CA VAL A 82 -5.70 -2.02 2.32
C VAL A 82 -6.19 -2.30 0.92
N LYS A 83 -7.46 -1.97 0.69
CA LYS A 83 -8.10 -2.01 -0.60
C LYS A 83 -7.94 -0.68 -1.30
N TYR A 84 -7.40 -0.72 -2.50
CA TYR A 84 -7.34 0.42 -3.41
C TYR A 84 -8.27 0.21 -4.58
N LYS A 85 -8.94 1.27 -5.01
CA LYS A 85 -9.72 1.30 -6.23
C LYS A 85 -8.91 1.94 -7.34
N ILE A 86 -8.83 1.26 -8.48
CA ILE A 86 -8.21 1.77 -9.69
C ILE A 86 -9.22 2.68 -10.38
N ARG A 87 -8.86 3.94 -10.60
CA ARG A 87 -9.60 4.90 -11.41
C ARG A 87 -8.98 4.95 -12.81
N GLN A 88 -9.81 4.76 -13.82
CA GLN A 88 -9.46 4.92 -15.23
C GLN A 88 -9.78 6.32 -15.72
#